data_AF-A0A645K0N5-F1
#
_entry.id   AF-A0A645K0N5-F1
#
_cell.length_a   1.000
_cell.length_b   1.000
_cell.length_c   1.000
_cell.angle_alpha   90.00
_cell.angle_beta   90.00
_cell.angle_gamma   90.00
#
_symmetry.space_group_name_H-M   'P 1'
#
loop_
_entity.id
_entity.type
_entity.pdbx_description
1 polymer ?
#
loop_
_entity_poly.entity_id
_entity_poly.type
_entity_poly.pdbx_seq_one_letter_code
_entity_poly.pdbx_strand_id
1 'polypeptide(L)'
;MTKRGWTESTVRDTVSNPYTKRVSVNKATGNSATMYYNKSGGYVIIDDVTNAIVQVSDNINPSTWAPDPSIVDPYLPDAPK
;
A
#
# COMPACT_ATOMS: atom_id res chain seq x y z
N MET A 1 10.95 -3.98 6.08
CA MET A 1 10.78 -3.28 4.79
C MET A 1 11.69 -3.86 3.70
N THR A 2 12.99 -3.97 3.93
CA THR A 2 13.98 -4.41 2.92
C THR A 2 13.71 -5.80 2.32
N LYS A 3 13.26 -6.75 3.14
CA LYS A 3 12.87 -8.11 2.67
C LYS A 3 11.70 -8.12 1.68
N ARG A 4 10.92 -7.03 1.61
CA ARG A 4 9.80 -6.83 0.67
C ARG A 4 10.15 -5.81 -0.42
N GLY A 5 11.44 -5.49 -0.62
CA GLY A 5 11.88 -4.56 -1.66
C GLY A 5 11.59 -3.08 -1.36
N TRP A 6 11.31 -2.74 -0.10
CA TRP A 6 11.09 -1.36 0.33
C TRP A 6 12.31 -0.76 1.02
N THR A 7 12.65 0.46 0.65
CA THR A 7 13.57 1.35 1.37
C THR A 7 12.76 2.51 1.97
N GLU A 8 13.35 3.26 2.89
CA GLU A 8 12.71 4.47 3.43
C GLU A 8 12.41 5.48 2.33
N SER A 9 13.32 5.63 1.35
CA SER A 9 13.13 6.51 0.20
C SER A 9 11.94 6.08 -0.65
N THR A 10 11.85 4.81 -1.05
CA THR A 10 10.77 4.36 -1.94
C THR A 10 9.40 4.40 -1.26
N VAL A 11 9.35 4.18 0.06
CA VAL A 11 8.13 4.42 0.84
C VAL A 11 7.76 5.89 0.83
N ARG A 12 8.70 6.79 1.15
CA ARG A 12 8.45 8.24 1.16
C ARG A 12 7.97 8.72 -0.20
N ASP A 13 8.59 8.27 -1.28
CA ASP A 13 8.23 8.64 -2.65
C ASP A 13 6.82 8.15 -3.00
N THR A 14 6.48 6.91 -2.65
CA THR A 14 5.15 6.33 -2.90
C THR A 14 4.05 7.08 -2.13
N VAL A 15 4.34 7.53 -0.92
CA VAL A 15 3.36 8.28 -0.10
C VAL A 15 3.23 9.73 -0.56
N SER A 16 4.34 10.35 -0.94
CA SER A 16 4.39 11.77 -1.36
C SER A 16 3.85 11.97 -2.77
N ASN A 17 4.08 11.00 -3.66
CA ASN A 17 3.63 11.02 -5.06
C ASN A 17 3.03 9.67 -5.46
N PRO A 18 1.86 9.29 -4.88
CA PRO A 18 1.22 8.03 -5.20
C PRO A 18 0.68 8.03 -6.62
N TYR A 19 0.75 6.87 -7.27
CA TYR A 19 0.04 6.66 -8.52
C TYR A 19 -1.48 6.71 -8.31
N THR A 20 -1.96 6.06 -7.25
CA THR A 20 -3.35 6.14 -6.83
C THR A 20 -3.49 5.88 -5.33
N LYS A 21 -4.61 6.30 -4.76
CA LYS A 21 -4.94 6.11 -3.35
C LYS A 21 -6.21 5.28 -3.19
N ARG A 22 -6.33 4.54 -2.09
CA ARG A 22 -7.55 3.82 -1.70
C ARG A 22 -7.82 3.99 -0.21
N VAL A 23 -9.10 3.89 0.15
CA VAL A 23 -9.53 3.89 1.55
C VAL A 23 -9.32 2.49 2.12
N SER A 24 -8.84 2.43 3.35
CA SER A 24 -8.64 1.21 4.11
C SER A 24 -8.97 1.45 5.58
N VAL A 25 -8.90 0.40 6.39
CA VAL A 25 -9.09 0.45 7.84
C VAL A 25 -7.92 -0.26 8.48
N ASN A 26 -7.31 0.37 9.47
CA ASN A 26 -6.32 -0.30 10.30
C ASN A 26 -7.03 -1.36 11.16
N LYS A 27 -6.92 -2.64 10.81
CA LYS A 27 -7.59 -3.74 11.52
C LYS A 27 -7.17 -3.89 12.98
N ALA A 28 -6.00 -3.38 13.36
CA ALA A 28 -5.52 -3.49 14.74
C ALA A 28 -6.21 -2.49 15.68
N THR A 29 -6.60 -1.32 15.17
CA THR A 29 -7.15 -0.22 15.97
C THR A 29 -8.59 0.16 15.61
N GLY A 30 -9.05 -0.21 14.41
CA GLY A 30 -10.32 0.24 13.82
C GLY A 30 -10.26 1.64 13.21
N ASN A 31 -9.09 2.29 13.19
CA ASN A 31 -8.94 3.62 12.64
C ASN A 31 -9.08 3.65 11.11
N SER A 32 -9.51 4.81 10.58
CA SER A 32 -9.36 5.11 9.15
C SER A 32 -7.89 5.02 8.74
N ALA A 33 -7.65 4.46 7.57
CA ALA A 33 -6.33 4.38 6.97
C ALA A 33 -6.39 4.69 5.48
N THR A 34 -5.32 5.29 4.96
CA THR A 34 -5.15 5.55 3.54
C THR A 34 -4.08 4.64 2.96
N MET A 35 -4.41 4.02 1.83
CA MET A 35 -3.49 3.22 1.04
C MET A 35 -2.92 4.00 -0.13
N TYR A 36 -1.62 3.88 -0.33
CA TYR A 36 -0.84 4.57 -1.35
C TYR A 36 -0.18 3.54 -2.25
N TYR A 37 -0.53 3.55 -3.54
CA TYR A 37 0.05 2.65 -4.52
C TYR A 37 1.13 3.35 -5.33
N ASN A 38 2.20 2.63 -5.63
CA ASN A 38 3.08 2.96 -6.73
C ASN A 38 2.54 2.38 -8.05
N LYS A 39 3.11 2.81 -9.18
CA LYS A 39 2.65 2.40 -10.51
C LYS A 39 2.76 0.89 -10.74
N SER A 40 3.76 0.25 -10.12
CA SER A 40 4.02 -1.19 -10.21
C SER A 40 3.09 -2.05 -9.36
N GLY A 41 2.21 -1.45 -8.54
CA GLY A 41 1.25 -2.17 -7.68
C GLY A 41 1.71 -2.39 -6.25
N GLY A 42 2.93 -2.00 -5.91
CA GLY A 42 3.38 -1.99 -4.53
C GLY A 42 2.59 -0.94 -3.73
N TYR A 43 2.21 -1.26 -2.50
CA TYR A 43 1.43 -0.35 -1.66
C TYR A 43 1.98 -0.17 -0.24
N VAL A 44 1.65 0.99 0.33
CA VAL A 44 1.89 1.38 1.72
C VAL A 44 0.56 1.79 2.34
N ILE A 45 0.25 1.27 3.53
CA ILE A 45 -0.93 1.64 4.32
C ILE A 45 -0.48 2.56 5.46
N ILE A 46 -1.10 3.73 5.57
CA ILE A 46 -0.86 4.68 6.66
C ILE A 46 -2.16 4.86 7.44
N ASP A 47 -2.08 4.76 8.76
CA ASP A 47 -3.18 5.07 9.68
C ASP A 47 -3.37 6.59 9.75
N ASP A 48 -4.57 7.07 9.46
CA ASP A 48 -4.83 8.52 9.30
C ASP A 48 -4.84 9.26 10.66
N VAL A 49 -5.01 8.53 11.77
CA VAL A 49 -5.08 9.10 13.12
C VAL A 49 -3.67 9.24 13.71
N THR A 50 -2.85 8.20 13.55
CA THR A 50 -1.50 8.11 14.16
C THR A 50 -0.39 8.49 13.19
N ASN A 51 -0.67 8.57 11.89
CA ASN A 51 0.30 8.71 10.80
C ASN A 51 1.36 7.59 10.77
N ALA A 52 1.09 6.46 11.42
CA ALA A 52 1.98 5.31 11.42
C ALA A 52 1.81 4.47 10.15
N ILE A 53 2.91 3.91 9.65
CA ILE A 53 2.86 2.88 8.61
C ILE A 53 2.32 1.59 9.25
N VAL A 54 1.15 1.16 8.80
CA VAL A 54 0.49 -0.06 9.29
C VAL A 54 1.01 -1.29 8.55
N GLN A 55 1.19 -1.15 7.23
CA GLN A 55 1.58 -2.27 6.38
C GLN A 55 2.26 -1.78 5.10
N VAL A 56 3.17 -2.60 4.58
CA VAL A 56 3.73 -2.46 3.23
C VAL A 56 3.56 -3.77 2.48
N SER A 57 3.25 -3.72 1.18
CA SER A 57 3.12 -4.90 0.32
C SER A 57 4.46 -5.55 0.02
N ASP A 58 4.47 -6.64 -0.75
CA ASP A 58 5.66 -7.01 -1.51
C ASP A 58 5.86 -6.01 -2.66
N ASN A 59 7.07 -5.47 -2.78
CA ASN A 59 7.50 -4.56 -3.84
C ASN A 59 8.63 -5.14 -4.70
N ILE A 60 9.04 -6.39 -4.43
CA ILE A 60 9.90 -7.18 -5.32
C ILE A 60 9.05 -7.76 -6.45
N ASN A 61 7.91 -8.38 -6.11
CA ASN A 61 6.95 -8.93 -7.07
C ASN A 61 5.53 -8.41 -6.79
N PRO A 62 5.27 -7.10 -6.98
CA PRO A 62 4.01 -6.48 -6.59
C PRO A 62 2.80 -6.98 -7.39
N SER A 63 2.97 -7.39 -8.65
CA SER A 63 1.87 -7.88 -9.50
C SER A 63 1.35 -9.27 -9.09
N THR A 64 2.16 -10.07 -8.39
CA THR A 64 1.74 -11.38 -7.86
C THR A 64 1.20 -11.30 -6.43
N TRP A 65 1.21 -10.11 -5.82
CA TRP A 65 0.81 -9.93 -4.44
C TRP A 65 -0.70 -9.78 -4.34
N ALA A 66 -1.37 -10.72 -3.66
CA ALA A 66 -2.80 -10.61 -3.40
C ALA A 66 -3.06 -9.39 -2.48
N PRO A 67 -3.91 -8.44 -2.89
CA PRO A 67 -4.29 -7.33 -2.03
C PRO A 67 -4.99 -7.84 -0.77
N ASP A 68 -4.80 -7.14 0.35
CA ASP A 68 -5.55 -7.43 1.57
C ASP A 68 -7.08 -7.31 1.30
N PRO A 69 -7.91 -8.28 1.72
CA PRO A 69 -9.36 -8.27 1.46
C PRO A 69 -10.12 -7.06 2.01
N SER A 70 -9.54 -6.34 2.98
CA SER A 70 -10.14 -5.12 3.55
C SER A 70 -9.96 -3.88 2.68
N ILE A 71 -9.23 -4.00 1.57
CA ILE A 71 -9.01 -2.91 0.64
C ILE A 71 -10.23 -2.78 -0.25
N VAL A 72 -10.86 -1.61 -0.23
CA VAL A 72 -11.94 -1.28 -1.15
C VAL A 72 -11.33 -0.92 -2.51
N ASP A 73 -11.69 -1.67 -3.56
CA ASP A 73 -11.22 -1.48 -4.94
C ASP A 73 -9.67 -1.46 -5.08
N PRO A 74 -8.96 -2.57 -4.81
CA PRO A 74 -7.50 -2.59 -4.87
C PRO A 74 -6.98 -2.35 -6.30
N TYR A 75 -5.90 -1.60 -6.43
CA TYR A 75 -5.22 -1.41 -7.71
C TYR A 75 -4.47 -2.69 -8.12
N LEU A 76 -4.76 -3.19 -9.32
CA LEU A 76 -4.13 -4.35 -9.95
C LEU A 76 -3.40 -3.90 -11.22
N PRO A 77 -2.04 -3.89 -11.25
CA PRO A 77 -1.26 -3.39 -12.38
C PRO A 77 -1.39 -4.22 -13.65
N ASP A 78 -1.61 -5.53 -13.49
CA ASP A 78 -1.63 -6.53 -14.56
C ASP A 78 -2.92 -7.37 -14.54
N ALA A 79 -4.07 -6.76 -14.23
CA ALA A 79 -5.33 -7.47 -14.52
C ALA A 79 -5.34 -7.79 -16.03
N PRO A 80 -5.39 -9.08 -16.45
CA PRO A 80 -5.60 -9.39 -17.85
C PRO A 80 -6.92 -8.69 -18.25
N LYS A 81 -6.84 -7.87 -19.30
CA LYS A 81 -8.00 -7.18 -19.87
C LYS A 81 -9.12 -8.15 -20.20
#